data_AF-A0A167JWH5-F1
#
_entry.id   AF-A0A167JWH5-F1
#
_cell.length_a   1.000
_cell.length_b   1.000
_cell.length_c   1.000
_cell.angle_alpha   90.00
_cell.angle_beta   90.00
_cell.angle_gamma   90.00
#
_symmetry.space_group_name_H-M   'P 1'
#
loop_
_entity.id
_entity.type
_entity.pdbx_description
1 polymer ?
#
loop_
_entity_poly.entity_id
_entity_poly.type
_entity_poly.pdbx_seq_one_letter_code
_entity_poly.pdbx_strand_id
1 'polypeptide(L)'
;MSTHASVKDSMKSTWLHGDRSRWKWSHKLLAGQLTAHPEYDVDIPVHAKTGPMPVVAGWTPHVFVLLRALGTMLAHQVLLRVTGWRALPAWLAFGLSTVDRVAVSLGKLMLGRAGLTVLLAYGGGGGADATAPLDVAADSAWWAWLAVHIGVYTLALDFFFYWYHRAMHDVPALWKLHRRHHLTKHPNAMLTGYADDEQEMGDILLIPLLTYVAMRAAFGDRFDFYHWWVCQVYVLFTESAGHSGVRLLLNPPSTLDWLWDRFGLALAVEDHDMHHRRGSKKSFNYGKQTLVWDHLFGTVYPREETPHVDRTKVVWFPMV
;
A
#
# COMPACT_ATOMS: atom_id res chain seq x y z
N MET A 1 32.91 18.55 -1.84
CA MET A 1 32.07 18.88 -3.02
C MET A 1 30.64 18.49 -2.71
N SER A 2 29.78 19.47 -2.44
CA SER A 2 28.34 19.30 -2.25
C SER A 2 27.69 19.08 -3.61
N THR A 3 27.21 17.87 -3.90
CA THR A 3 26.31 17.67 -5.04
C THR A 3 24.96 18.26 -4.64
N HIS A 4 24.75 19.52 -4.99
CA HIS A 4 23.41 20.12 -4.96
C HIS A 4 22.50 19.25 -5.83
N ALA A 5 21.48 18.63 -5.23
CA ALA A 5 20.40 18.05 -5.99
C ALA A 5 19.88 19.14 -6.94
N SER A 6 19.89 18.86 -8.24
CA SER A 6 19.41 19.78 -9.25
C SER A 6 17.98 20.20 -8.91
N VAL A 7 17.69 21.51 -8.91
CA VAL A 7 16.34 22.05 -8.72
C VAL A 7 15.32 21.42 -9.69
N LYS A 8 15.79 20.84 -10.80
CA LYS A 8 14.97 20.11 -11.79
C LYS A 8 14.41 18.76 -11.28
N ASP A 9 14.88 18.24 -10.15
CA ASP A 9 14.44 16.97 -9.56
C ASP A 9 13.56 17.16 -8.31
N SER A 10 13.28 18.41 -7.91
CA SER A 10 12.46 18.75 -6.74
C SER A 10 11.01 19.04 -7.12
N MET A 11 10.12 18.03 -7.07
CA MET A 11 8.67 18.26 -7.21
C MET A 11 8.07 18.72 -5.88
N LYS A 12 7.88 20.04 -5.73
CA LYS A 12 6.95 20.59 -4.71
C LYS A 12 5.52 20.24 -5.11
N SER A 13 4.56 20.10 -4.20
CA SER A 13 3.14 19.80 -4.54
C SER A 13 2.55 20.68 -5.65
N THR A 14 3.07 21.89 -5.84
CA THR A 14 2.68 22.85 -6.89
C THR A 14 3.34 22.64 -8.26
N TRP A 15 4.14 21.58 -8.45
CA TRP A 15 4.93 21.35 -9.68
C TRP A 15 4.05 21.22 -10.94
N LEU A 16 2.80 20.75 -10.80
CA LEU A 16 1.80 20.63 -11.87
C LEU A 16 1.43 21.99 -12.49
N HIS A 17 1.49 23.04 -11.70
CA HIS A 17 1.23 24.42 -12.13
C HIS A 17 2.53 25.18 -12.49
N GLY A 18 3.68 24.50 -12.41
CA GLY A 18 4.98 25.06 -12.75
C GLY A 18 5.26 25.12 -14.25
N ASP A 19 6.38 25.75 -14.62
CA ASP A 19 6.86 25.86 -16.00
C ASP A 19 7.07 24.48 -16.65
N ARG A 20 6.17 24.12 -17.57
CA ARG A 20 6.14 22.84 -18.27
C ARG A 20 7.36 22.62 -19.19
N SER A 21 8.09 23.67 -19.56
CA SER A 21 9.33 23.52 -20.35
C SER A 21 10.45 22.80 -19.59
N ARG A 22 10.35 22.78 -18.25
CA ARG A 22 11.30 22.11 -17.35
C ARG A 22 10.94 20.65 -17.06
N TRP A 23 9.80 20.17 -17.56
CA TRP A 23 9.29 18.85 -17.27
C TRP A 23 10.05 17.75 -18.02
N LYS A 24 10.50 16.74 -17.27
CA LYS A 24 11.00 15.47 -17.83
C LYS A 24 9.84 14.58 -18.29
N TRP A 25 10.14 13.50 -19.00
CA TRP A 25 9.14 12.52 -19.42
C TRP A 25 8.31 11.99 -18.23
N SER A 26 8.94 11.71 -17.09
CA SER A 26 8.24 11.27 -15.87
C SER A 26 7.20 12.28 -15.37
N HIS A 27 7.53 13.58 -15.40
CA HIS A 27 6.60 14.66 -15.05
C HIS A 27 5.42 14.70 -16.03
N LYS A 28 5.67 14.53 -17.34
CA LYS A 28 4.61 14.52 -18.37
C LYS A 28 3.69 13.32 -18.24
N LEU A 29 4.24 12.14 -17.96
CA LEU A 29 3.48 10.91 -17.72
C LEU A 29 2.56 11.07 -16.49
N LEU A 30 3.14 11.54 -15.38
CA LEU A 30 2.43 11.72 -14.13
C LEU A 30 1.37 12.83 -14.24
N ALA A 31 1.68 13.94 -14.90
CA ALA A 31 0.72 15.02 -15.15
C ALA A 31 -0.43 14.56 -16.04
N GLY A 32 -0.17 13.80 -17.11
CA GLY A 32 -1.23 13.24 -17.95
C GLY A 32 -2.20 12.35 -17.18
N GLN A 33 -1.71 11.62 -16.18
CA GLN A 33 -2.54 10.83 -15.27
C GLN A 33 -3.35 11.73 -14.33
N LEU A 34 -2.72 12.72 -13.72
CA LEU A 34 -3.36 13.66 -12.79
C LEU A 34 -4.45 14.48 -13.48
N THR A 35 -4.18 15.03 -14.68
CA THR A 35 -5.13 15.83 -15.46
C THR A 35 -6.29 15.02 -16.04
N ALA A 36 -6.18 13.69 -16.08
CA ALA A 36 -7.27 12.82 -16.51
C ALA A 36 -8.31 12.58 -15.41
N HIS A 37 -8.03 12.99 -14.15
CA HIS A 37 -8.99 12.94 -13.07
C HIS A 37 -9.85 14.21 -13.01
N PRO A 38 -11.18 14.09 -12.80
CA PRO A 38 -12.10 15.23 -12.76
C PRO A 38 -11.74 16.30 -11.71
N GLU A 39 -11.00 15.90 -10.67
CA GLU A 39 -10.67 16.72 -9.50
C GLU A 39 -9.37 17.52 -9.67
N TYR A 40 -8.72 17.44 -10.84
CA TYR A 40 -7.44 18.08 -11.11
C TYR A 40 -7.41 19.60 -10.89
N ASP A 41 -8.50 20.30 -11.25
CA ASP A 41 -8.63 21.77 -11.13
C ASP A 41 -9.58 22.19 -9.99
N VAL A 42 -9.85 21.31 -9.03
CA VAL A 42 -10.66 21.64 -7.86
C VAL A 42 -9.76 22.23 -6.76
N ASP A 43 -10.15 23.39 -6.21
CA ASP A 43 -9.46 23.97 -5.07
C ASP A 43 -9.43 22.97 -3.91
N ILE A 44 -8.23 22.61 -3.45
CA ILE A 44 -8.07 21.67 -2.35
C ILE A 44 -8.59 22.34 -1.06
N PRO A 45 -9.59 21.74 -0.38
CA PRO A 45 -10.12 22.29 0.85
C PRO A 45 -9.03 22.44 1.92
N VAL A 46 -8.85 23.65 2.44
CA VAL A 46 -7.94 23.91 3.56
C VAL A 46 -8.72 23.85 4.87
N HIS A 47 -8.45 22.82 5.66
CA HIS A 47 -9.06 22.63 6.97
C HIS A 47 -8.16 23.15 8.09
N ALA A 48 -8.75 23.78 9.10
CA ALA A 48 -8.06 24.04 10.36
C ALA A 48 -7.67 22.71 11.01
N LYS A 49 -6.42 22.61 11.49
CA LYS A 49 -5.90 21.38 12.13
C LYS A 49 -6.71 20.96 13.36
N THR A 50 -7.30 21.92 14.06
CA THR A 50 -8.17 21.75 15.22
C THR A 50 -9.65 21.53 14.88
N GLY A 51 -10.04 21.57 13.60
CA GLY A 51 -11.43 21.36 13.18
C GLY A 51 -11.89 19.92 13.38
N PRO A 52 -13.20 19.65 13.46
CA PRO A 52 -13.71 18.28 13.58
C PRO A 52 -13.26 17.42 12.39
N MET A 53 -12.76 16.22 12.65
CA MET A 53 -12.27 15.29 11.64
C MET A 53 -13.20 14.06 11.56
N PRO A 54 -13.70 13.69 10.36
CA PRO A 54 -14.54 12.50 10.23
C PRO A 54 -13.75 11.20 10.43
N VAL A 55 -14.48 10.12 10.71
CA VAL A 55 -13.93 8.76 10.84
C VAL A 55 -14.48 7.87 9.74
N VAL A 56 -13.64 7.02 9.16
CA VAL A 56 -14.09 6.01 8.19
C VAL A 56 -14.69 4.83 8.95
N ALA A 57 -15.84 4.33 8.50
CA ALA A 57 -16.41 3.09 9.02
C ALA A 57 -15.46 1.93 8.74
N GLY A 58 -14.83 1.38 9.79
CA GLY A 58 -13.71 0.45 9.68
C GLY A 58 -13.95 -0.79 8.82
N TRP A 59 -15.19 -1.27 8.69
CA TRP A 59 -15.50 -2.42 7.83
C TRP A 59 -15.54 -2.09 6.33
N THR A 60 -15.75 -0.82 5.96
CA THR A 60 -15.95 -0.44 4.55
C THR A 60 -14.71 -0.61 3.68
N PRO A 61 -13.47 -0.30 4.13
CA PRO A 61 -12.26 -0.66 3.39
C PRO A 61 -12.08 -2.17 3.21
N HIS A 62 -12.43 -3.00 4.21
CA HIS A 62 -12.37 -4.46 4.07
C HIS A 62 -13.25 -4.94 2.92
N VAL A 63 -14.49 -4.45 2.83
CA VAL A 63 -15.42 -4.81 1.74
C VAL A 63 -14.86 -4.39 0.39
N PHE A 64 -14.33 -3.16 0.28
CA PHE A 64 -13.72 -2.68 -0.96
C PHE A 64 -12.56 -3.57 -1.41
N VAL A 65 -11.65 -3.92 -0.49
CA VAL A 65 -10.49 -4.76 -0.77
C VAL A 65 -10.91 -6.19 -1.13
N LEU A 66 -11.83 -6.78 -0.36
CA LEU A 66 -12.29 -8.15 -0.59
C LEU A 66 -13.04 -8.28 -1.92
N LEU A 67 -13.91 -7.33 -2.28
CA LEU A 67 -14.61 -7.36 -3.57
C LEU A 67 -13.63 -7.38 -4.75
N ARG A 68 -12.52 -6.66 -4.66
CA ARG A 68 -11.48 -6.66 -5.70
C ARG A 68 -10.70 -7.96 -5.73
N ALA A 69 -10.21 -8.42 -4.58
CA ALA A 69 -9.46 -9.67 -4.50
C ALA A 69 -10.30 -10.87 -4.98
N LEU A 70 -11.56 -10.95 -4.54
CA LEU A 70 -12.51 -11.98 -4.93
C LEU A 70 -12.99 -11.82 -6.37
N GLY A 71 -13.08 -10.59 -6.89
CA GLY A 71 -13.36 -10.34 -8.31
C GLY A 71 -12.30 -10.96 -9.22
N THR A 72 -11.01 -10.83 -8.88
CA THR A 72 -9.92 -11.50 -9.60
C THR A 72 -10.01 -13.02 -9.50
N MET A 73 -10.33 -13.55 -8.32
CA MET A 73 -10.54 -14.99 -8.12
C MET A 73 -11.74 -15.52 -8.93
N LEU A 74 -12.83 -14.77 -8.98
CA LEU A 74 -14.01 -15.12 -9.77
C LEU A 74 -13.67 -15.12 -11.26
N ALA A 75 -12.99 -14.09 -11.76
CA ALA A 75 -12.56 -14.02 -13.17
C ALA A 75 -11.65 -15.22 -13.53
N HIS A 76 -10.70 -15.55 -12.65
CA HIS A 76 -9.87 -16.74 -12.79
C HIS A 76 -10.72 -18.00 -12.88
N GLN A 77 -11.66 -18.21 -11.96
CA GLN A 77 -12.54 -19.37 -11.94
C GLN A 77 -13.42 -19.47 -13.19
N VAL A 78 -13.96 -18.35 -13.66
CA VAL A 78 -14.77 -18.28 -14.89
C VAL A 78 -13.93 -18.70 -16.10
N LEU A 79 -12.69 -18.23 -16.22
CA LEU A 79 -11.81 -18.64 -17.32
C LEU A 79 -11.52 -20.14 -17.30
N LEU A 80 -11.27 -20.74 -16.13
CA LEU A 80 -11.11 -22.21 -16.03
C LEU A 80 -12.36 -22.95 -16.48
N ARG A 81 -13.55 -22.47 -16.10
CA ARG A 81 -14.83 -23.07 -16.50
C ARG A 81 -15.09 -22.97 -18.01
N VAL A 82 -14.81 -21.82 -18.61
CA VAL A 82 -15.05 -21.55 -20.04
C VAL A 82 -14.05 -22.30 -20.93
N THR A 83 -12.79 -22.37 -20.52
CA THR A 83 -11.72 -23.01 -21.31
C THR A 83 -11.62 -24.52 -21.08
N GLY A 84 -12.16 -25.03 -19.97
CA GLY A 84 -11.93 -26.40 -19.53
C GLY A 84 -10.51 -26.67 -19.03
N TRP A 85 -9.70 -25.62 -18.84
CA TRP A 85 -8.34 -25.76 -18.33
C TRP A 85 -8.34 -26.12 -16.85
N ARG A 86 -7.38 -26.95 -16.44
CA ARG A 86 -7.15 -27.29 -15.02
C ARG A 86 -6.52 -26.13 -14.25
N ALA A 87 -5.69 -25.35 -14.92
CA ALA A 87 -5.04 -24.16 -14.40
C ALA A 87 -4.84 -23.14 -15.53
N LEU A 88 -4.74 -21.86 -15.19
CA LEU A 88 -4.39 -20.84 -16.18
C LEU A 88 -2.89 -20.89 -16.43
N PRO A 89 -2.42 -20.62 -17.65
CA PRO A 89 -1.01 -20.30 -17.88
C PRO A 89 -0.58 -19.11 -17.00
N ALA A 90 0.66 -19.14 -16.49
CA ALA A 90 1.17 -18.12 -15.58
C ALA A 90 1.03 -16.68 -16.12
N TRP A 91 1.20 -16.46 -17.42
CA TRP A 91 1.03 -15.14 -18.05
C TRP A 91 -0.40 -14.61 -17.97
N LEU A 92 -1.40 -15.49 -18.00
CA LEU A 92 -2.81 -15.11 -17.90
C LEU A 92 -3.22 -14.89 -16.44
N ALA A 93 -2.72 -15.72 -15.52
CA ALA A 93 -2.87 -15.50 -14.08
C ALA A 93 -2.23 -14.16 -13.65
N PHE A 94 -1.05 -13.85 -14.19
CA PHE A 94 -0.40 -12.56 -14.04
C PHE A 94 -1.25 -11.42 -14.62
N GLY A 95 -1.72 -11.56 -15.86
CA GLY A 95 -2.61 -10.59 -16.49
C GLY A 95 -3.83 -10.26 -15.62
N LEU A 96 -4.55 -11.27 -15.12
CA LEU A 96 -5.69 -11.07 -14.21
C LEU A 96 -5.30 -10.35 -12.92
N SER A 97 -4.15 -10.71 -12.35
CA SER A 97 -3.65 -10.14 -11.08
C SER A 97 -3.17 -8.68 -11.22
N THR A 98 -3.09 -8.15 -12.44
CA THR A 98 -2.63 -6.78 -12.73
C THR A 98 -3.74 -5.86 -13.25
N VAL A 99 -4.93 -6.41 -13.55
CA VAL A 99 -6.06 -5.66 -14.13
C VAL A 99 -6.75 -4.75 -13.10
N ASP A 100 -6.37 -4.80 -11.83
CA ASP A 100 -6.96 -3.96 -10.79
C ASP A 100 -6.46 -2.50 -10.91
N ARG A 101 -7.24 -1.66 -11.59
CA ARG A 101 -6.92 -0.28 -12.01
C ARG A 101 -6.97 0.75 -10.86
N VAL A 102 -6.50 0.43 -9.66
CA VAL A 102 -6.63 1.38 -8.51
C VAL A 102 -5.70 2.60 -8.63
N ALA A 103 -4.64 2.58 -9.42
CA ALA A 103 -4.00 3.81 -9.90
C ALA A 103 -3.06 3.49 -11.07
N VAL A 104 -3.22 4.15 -12.20
CA VAL A 104 -2.32 4.00 -13.36
C VAL A 104 -0.90 4.54 -13.06
N SER A 105 -0.74 5.32 -11.98
CA SER A 105 0.58 5.70 -11.44
C SER A 105 1.31 4.57 -10.69
N LEU A 106 0.65 3.43 -10.44
CA LEU A 106 1.19 2.24 -9.79
C LEU A 106 1.58 1.12 -10.79
N GLY A 107 1.68 1.42 -12.09
CA GLY A 107 1.96 0.41 -13.12
C GLY A 107 3.16 -0.49 -12.81
N LYS A 108 4.28 0.06 -12.30
CA LYS A 108 5.44 -0.75 -11.85
C LYS A 108 5.11 -1.61 -10.62
N LEU A 109 4.36 -1.06 -9.66
CA LEU A 109 4.04 -1.68 -8.37
C LEU A 109 3.13 -2.91 -8.56
N MET A 110 2.14 -2.79 -9.45
CA MET A 110 1.21 -3.87 -9.79
C MET A 110 1.89 -4.98 -10.58
N LEU A 111 2.76 -4.64 -11.54
CA LEU A 111 3.48 -5.64 -12.34
C LEU A 111 4.51 -6.41 -11.49
N GLY A 112 5.27 -5.73 -10.63
CA GLY A 112 6.28 -6.39 -9.81
C GLY A 112 5.69 -7.35 -8.77
N ARG A 113 4.70 -6.88 -7.98
CA ARG A 113 4.08 -7.70 -6.92
C ARG A 113 3.27 -8.86 -7.48
N ALA A 114 2.45 -8.63 -8.49
CA ALA A 114 1.69 -9.73 -9.13
C ALA A 114 2.64 -10.75 -9.78
N GLY A 115 3.71 -10.28 -10.42
CA GLY A 115 4.72 -11.15 -11.03
C GLY A 115 5.41 -12.02 -9.99
N LEU A 116 5.81 -11.45 -8.87
CA LEU A 116 6.41 -12.16 -7.74
C LEU A 116 5.44 -13.20 -7.14
N THR A 117 4.18 -12.80 -6.88
CA THR A 117 3.16 -13.70 -6.33
C THR A 117 2.90 -14.89 -7.26
N VAL A 118 2.75 -14.64 -8.57
CA VAL A 118 2.57 -15.72 -9.55
C VAL A 118 3.81 -16.60 -9.62
N LEU A 119 5.00 -16.02 -9.74
CA LEU A 119 6.25 -16.79 -9.86
C LEU A 119 6.49 -17.73 -8.66
N LEU A 120 6.23 -17.26 -7.44
CA LEU A 120 6.62 -17.98 -6.23
C LEU A 120 5.51 -18.84 -5.63
N ALA A 121 4.24 -18.50 -5.84
CA ALA A 121 3.13 -19.19 -5.18
C ALA A 121 2.16 -19.85 -6.16
N TYR A 122 2.16 -19.48 -7.44
CA TYR A 122 1.27 -20.11 -8.43
C TYR A 122 1.93 -21.36 -9.05
N GLY A 123 1.75 -22.51 -8.42
CA GLY A 123 2.14 -23.83 -8.95
C GLY A 123 3.62 -23.91 -9.36
N GLY A 124 4.53 -23.37 -8.54
CA GLY A 124 5.99 -23.38 -8.79
C GLY A 124 6.45 -22.54 -9.98
N GLY A 125 5.69 -21.51 -10.38
CA GLY A 125 6.03 -20.60 -11.49
C GLY A 125 5.58 -21.07 -12.88
N GLY A 126 5.02 -22.29 -12.98
CA GLY A 126 4.55 -22.89 -14.24
C GLY A 126 3.05 -23.23 -14.29
N GLY A 127 2.32 -23.10 -13.18
CA GLY A 127 0.86 -23.28 -13.11
C GLY A 127 0.36 -24.74 -13.19
N ALA A 128 1.23 -25.73 -13.39
CA ALA A 128 0.82 -27.14 -13.57
C ALA A 128 0.08 -27.72 -12.35
N ASP A 129 0.44 -27.29 -11.13
CA ASP A 129 -0.18 -27.69 -9.87
C ASP A 129 -1.00 -26.58 -9.22
N ALA A 130 -1.43 -25.57 -9.99
CA ALA A 130 -2.20 -24.47 -9.44
C ALA A 130 -3.62 -24.90 -9.06
N THR A 131 -4.01 -24.58 -7.83
CA THR A 131 -5.34 -24.82 -7.29
C THR A 131 -6.37 -23.88 -7.94
N ALA A 132 -7.58 -24.37 -8.22
CA ALA A 132 -8.64 -23.50 -8.73
C ALA A 132 -9.21 -22.64 -7.58
N PRO A 133 -9.66 -21.40 -7.86
CA PRO A 133 -10.22 -20.53 -6.83
C PRO A 133 -11.41 -21.13 -6.08
N LEU A 134 -12.27 -21.90 -6.77
CA LEU A 134 -13.42 -22.52 -6.15
C LEU A 134 -13.04 -23.62 -5.16
N ASP A 135 -11.94 -24.34 -5.41
CA ASP A 135 -11.49 -25.43 -4.53
C ASP A 135 -11.06 -24.88 -3.16
N VAL A 136 -10.35 -23.74 -3.16
CA VAL A 136 -9.99 -23.06 -1.91
C VAL A 136 -11.19 -22.36 -1.27
N ALA A 137 -12.04 -21.68 -2.06
CA ALA A 137 -13.15 -20.91 -1.53
C ALA A 137 -14.27 -21.79 -0.94
N ALA A 138 -14.35 -23.07 -1.36
CA ALA A 138 -15.28 -24.04 -0.80
C ALA A 138 -14.85 -24.58 0.58
N ASP A 139 -13.58 -24.44 0.95
CA ASP A 139 -13.07 -24.89 2.24
C ASP A 139 -13.26 -23.81 3.33
N SER A 140 -14.08 -24.11 4.34
CA SER A 140 -14.29 -23.21 5.49
C SER A 140 -13.01 -22.95 6.29
N ALA A 141 -12.08 -23.91 6.34
CA ALA A 141 -10.81 -23.74 7.04
C ALA A 141 -9.92 -22.73 6.31
N TRP A 142 -9.98 -22.67 4.98
CA TRP A 142 -9.29 -21.67 4.18
C TRP A 142 -9.68 -20.24 4.60
N TRP A 143 -10.97 -19.98 4.79
CA TRP A 143 -11.44 -18.67 5.26
C TRP A 143 -10.99 -18.32 6.69
N ALA A 144 -10.97 -19.31 7.59
CA ALA A 144 -10.45 -19.10 8.94
C ALA A 144 -8.96 -18.74 8.92
N TRP A 145 -8.18 -19.45 8.11
CA TRP A 145 -6.76 -19.14 7.92
C TRP A 145 -6.55 -17.80 7.21
N LEU A 146 -7.40 -17.44 6.25
CA LEU A 146 -7.34 -16.13 5.60
C LEU A 146 -7.51 -14.99 6.60
N ALA A 147 -8.46 -15.11 7.52
CA ALA A 147 -8.64 -14.11 8.56
C ALA A 147 -7.38 -13.97 9.44
N VAL A 148 -6.74 -15.07 9.81
CA VAL A 148 -5.45 -15.04 10.55
C VAL A 148 -4.35 -14.41 9.70
N HIS A 149 -4.23 -14.82 8.43
CA HIS A 149 -3.18 -14.35 7.54
C HIS A 149 -3.29 -12.86 7.23
N ILE A 150 -4.49 -12.29 7.03
CA ILE A 150 -4.64 -10.83 6.84
C ILE A 150 -4.02 -10.07 8.01
N GLY A 151 -4.33 -10.49 9.24
CA GLY A 151 -3.81 -9.88 10.46
C GLY A 151 -2.30 -10.03 10.58
N VAL A 152 -1.81 -11.26 10.55
CA VAL A 152 -0.40 -11.57 10.78
C VAL A 152 0.50 -11.05 9.65
N TYR A 153 0.04 -11.11 8.40
CA TYR A 153 0.78 -10.61 7.24
C TYR A 153 1.04 -9.10 7.37
N THR A 154 0.03 -8.32 7.76
CA THR A 154 0.22 -6.88 7.96
C THR A 154 1.30 -6.59 9.00
N LEU A 155 1.29 -7.29 10.14
CA LEU A 155 2.30 -7.15 11.18
C LEU A 155 3.72 -7.57 10.72
N ALA A 156 3.82 -8.71 10.02
CA ALA A 156 5.08 -9.26 9.53
C ALA A 156 5.69 -8.39 8.43
N LEU A 157 4.87 -7.92 7.49
CA LEU A 157 5.31 -6.98 6.45
C LEU A 157 5.82 -5.69 7.08
N ASP A 158 5.08 -5.18 8.06
CA ASP A 158 5.42 -3.94 8.76
C ASP A 158 6.74 -4.05 9.51
N PHE A 159 7.11 -5.24 10.01
CA PHE A 159 8.40 -5.47 10.65
C PHE A 159 9.57 -5.25 9.68
N PHE A 160 9.51 -5.91 8.52
CA PHE A 160 10.55 -5.77 7.51
C PHE A 160 10.59 -4.35 6.95
N PHE A 161 9.40 -3.77 6.69
CA PHE A 161 9.29 -2.40 6.23
C PHE A 161 9.84 -1.41 7.24
N TYR A 162 9.51 -1.55 8.53
CA TYR A 162 9.98 -0.67 9.61
C TYR A 162 11.50 -0.54 9.60
N TRP A 163 12.21 -1.68 9.58
CA TRP A 163 13.67 -1.67 9.59
C TRP A 163 14.27 -1.15 8.29
N TYR A 164 13.69 -1.52 7.15
CA TYR A 164 14.09 -1.01 5.86
C TYR A 164 13.95 0.51 5.78
N HIS A 165 12.80 1.02 6.18
CA HIS A 165 12.46 2.43 6.18
C HIS A 165 13.33 3.22 7.17
N ARG A 166 13.43 2.74 8.41
CA ARG A 166 14.29 3.34 9.43
C ARG A 166 15.76 3.36 9.01
N ALA A 167 16.28 2.29 8.40
CA ALA A 167 17.65 2.26 7.91
C ALA A 167 17.90 3.33 6.83
N MET A 168 16.94 3.57 5.93
CA MET A 168 17.04 4.64 4.94
C MET A 168 17.08 6.04 5.57
N HIS A 169 16.49 6.22 6.75
CA HIS A 169 16.59 7.46 7.50
C HIS A 169 17.88 7.57 8.33
N ASP A 170 18.16 6.57 9.13
CA ASP A 170 19.20 6.61 10.15
C ASP A 170 20.61 6.38 9.59
N VAL A 171 20.75 5.64 8.48
CA VAL A 171 22.05 5.36 7.84
C VAL A 171 22.34 6.41 6.75
N PRO A 172 23.36 7.29 6.92
CA PRO A 172 23.62 8.38 5.98
C PRO A 172 23.78 7.98 4.51
N ALA A 173 24.34 6.79 4.26
CA ALA A 173 24.55 6.27 2.92
C ALA A 173 23.26 5.82 2.23
N LEU A 174 22.22 5.45 2.99
CA LEU A 174 20.94 4.96 2.48
C LEU A 174 19.92 6.08 2.28
N TRP A 175 20.06 7.22 2.98
CA TRP A 175 19.19 8.40 2.83
C TRP A 175 19.03 8.88 1.38
N LYS A 176 20.05 8.67 0.55
CA LYS A 176 20.01 9.01 -0.86
C LYS A 176 18.88 8.33 -1.63
N LEU A 177 18.44 7.15 -1.20
CA LEU A 177 17.39 6.33 -1.83
C LEU A 177 15.99 6.81 -1.45
N HIS A 178 15.87 7.50 -0.31
CA HIS A 178 14.58 7.87 0.28
C HIS A 178 14.30 9.38 0.31
N ARG A 179 15.33 10.21 0.17
CA ARG A 179 15.18 11.67 0.14
C ARG A 179 14.24 12.16 -0.97
N ARG A 180 14.17 11.46 -2.12
CA ARG A 180 13.30 11.83 -3.25
C ARG A 180 11.84 11.70 -2.86
N HIS A 181 11.51 10.60 -2.18
CA HIS A 181 10.19 10.36 -1.61
C HIS A 181 9.77 11.45 -0.62
N HIS A 182 10.71 11.91 0.21
CA HIS A 182 10.51 12.99 1.18
C HIS A 182 10.35 14.40 0.60
N LEU A 183 10.52 14.59 -0.71
CA LEU A 183 10.22 15.86 -1.36
C LEU A 183 8.71 16.14 -1.37
N THR A 184 7.89 15.09 -1.34
CA THR A 184 6.44 15.17 -1.22
C THR A 184 6.06 15.43 0.24
N LYS A 185 6.01 16.70 0.65
CA LYS A 185 5.60 17.12 2.02
C LYS A 185 4.09 17.11 2.26
N HIS A 186 3.32 16.93 1.19
CA HIS A 186 1.88 16.73 1.19
C HIS A 186 1.61 15.51 0.30
N PRO A 187 1.58 14.30 0.88
CA PRO A 187 1.32 13.08 0.12
C PRO A 187 0.03 13.19 -0.69
N ASN A 188 0.06 12.64 -1.91
CA ASN A 188 -1.14 12.30 -2.65
C ASN A 188 -1.01 10.86 -3.19
N ALA A 189 -2.13 10.16 -3.36
CA ALA A 189 -2.11 8.75 -3.73
C ALA A 189 -1.42 8.51 -5.09
N MET A 190 -1.39 9.51 -5.97
CA MET A 190 -0.74 9.42 -7.27
C MET A 190 0.79 9.51 -7.19
N LEU A 191 1.31 10.13 -6.13
CA LEU A 191 2.73 10.27 -5.81
C LEU A 191 3.26 9.15 -4.90
N THR A 192 2.44 8.16 -4.55
CA THR A 192 2.83 7.00 -3.72
C THR A 192 4.12 6.36 -4.20
N GLY A 193 4.29 6.21 -5.53
CA GLY A 193 5.47 5.64 -6.15
C GLY A 193 6.57 6.66 -6.47
N TYR A 194 6.48 7.92 -6.05
CA TYR A 194 7.52 8.92 -6.37
C TYR A 194 8.74 8.75 -5.46
N ALA A 195 9.61 7.79 -5.76
CA ALA A 195 10.76 7.40 -4.95
C ALA A 195 11.92 6.90 -5.81
N ASP A 196 13.17 6.89 -5.31
CA ASP A 196 14.31 6.08 -5.82
C ASP A 196 13.88 4.81 -6.60
N ASP A 197 14.38 4.49 -7.81
CA ASP A 197 14.04 3.20 -8.46
C ASP A 197 14.42 2.02 -7.54
N GLU A 198 15.51 2.16 -6.78
CA GLU A 198 15.94 1.18 -5.78
C GLU A 198 15.01 1.13 -4.57
N GLN A 199 14.44 2.27 -4.17
CA GLN A 199 13.43 2.29 -3.10
C GLN A 199 12.16 1.60 -3.59
N GLU A 200 11.67 1.99 -4.76
CA GLU A 200 10.51 1.35 -5.40
C GLU A 200 10.71 -0.16 -5.49
N MET A 201 11.89 -0.63 -5.91
CA MET A 201 12.17 -2.06 -5.99
C MET A 201 12.19 -2.76 -4.63
N GLY A 202 12.68 -2.08 -3.58
CA GLY A 202 12.61 -2.55 -2.20
C GLY A 202 11.17 -2.75 -1.74
N ASP A 203 10.34 -1.72 -1.92
CA ASP A 203 8.92 -1.71 -1.54
C ASP A 203 8.11 -2.74 -2.35
N ILE A 204 8.40 -2.89 -3.64
CA ILE A 204 7.64 -3.74 -4.57
C ILE A 204 8.04 -5.20 -4.45
N LEU A 205 9.34 -5.52 -4.31
CA LEU A 205 9.84 -6.88 -4.40
C LEU A 205 10.44 -7.36 -3.08
N LEU A 206 11.40 -6.62 -2.50
CA LEU A 206 12.17 -7.10 -1.37
C LEU A 206 11.29 -7.32 -0.13
N ILE A 207 10.49 -6.32 0.26
CA ILE A 207 9.67 -6.40 1.46
C ILE A 207 8.58 -7.48 1.35
N PRO A 208 7.80 -7.56 0.24
CA PRO A 208 6.86 -8.66 0.06
C PRO A 208 7.53 -10.03 -0.01
N LEU A 209 8.72 -10.14 -0.61
CA LEU A 209 9.47 -11.41 -0.67
C LEU A 209 9.88 -11.88 0.73
N LEU A 210 10.50 -11.02 1.55
CA LEU A 210 10.89 -11.35 2.91
C LEU A 210 9.67 -11.76 3.76
N THR A 211 8.57 -11.03 3.59
CA THR A 211 7.30 -11.35 4.25
C THR A 211 6.76 -12.70 3.81
N TYR A 212 6.75 -12.98 2.51
CA TYR A 212 6.32 -14.28 1.99
C TYR A 212 7.15 -15.43 2.54
N VAL A 213 8.48 -15.30 2.56
CA VAL A 213 9.37 -16.32 3.13
C VAL A 213 9.06 -16.55 4.61
N ALA A 214 8.87 -15.48 5.39
CA ALA A 214 8.50 -15.59 6.80
C ALA A 214 7.14 -16.28 7.00
N MET A 215 6.13 -15.90 6.21
CA MET A 215 4.79 -16.49 6.28
C MET A 215 4.79 -17.95 5.85
N ARG A 216 5.49 -18.31 4.77
CA ARG A 216 5.65 -19.70 4.34
C ARG A 216 6.42 -20.53 5.37
N ALA A 217 7.43 -19.96 6.02
CA ALA A 217 8.15 -20.64 7.10
C ALA A 217 7.25 -20.89 8.33
N ALA A 218 6.37 -19.95 8.66
CA ALA A 218 5.47 -20.07 9.82
C ALA A 218 4.25 -20.96 9.57
N PHE A 219 3.66 -20.89 8.37
CA PHE A 219 2.35 -21.50 8.07
C PHE A 219 2.42 -22.64 7.04
N GLY A 220 3.55 -22.81 6.35
CA GLY A 220 3.72 -23.81 5.31
C GLY A 220 2.73 -23.64 4.16
N ASP A 221 2.12 -24.74 3.74
CA ASP A 221 1.15 -24.75 2.64
C ASP A 221 -0.20 -24.12 2.99
N ARG A 222 -0.45 -23.79 4.27
CA ARG A 222 -1.65 -23.02 4.66
C ARG A 222 -1.60 -21.60 4.12
N PHE A 223 -0.41 -21.04 3.87
CA PHE A 223 -0.25 -19.74 3.22
C PHE A 223 -0.02 -19.94 1.71
N ASP A 224 -1.11 -20.21 1.00
CA ASP A 224 -1.13 -20.46 -0.43
C ASP A 224 -1.11 -19.17 -1.28
N PHE A 225 -1.20 -19.34 -2.61
CA PHE A 225 -1.29 -18.25 -3.58
C PHE A 225 -2.43 -17.26 -3.31
N TYR A 226 -3.63 -17.76 -3.03
CA TYR A 226 -4.82 -16.92 -2.86
C TYR A 226 -4.81 -16.18 -1.52
N HIS A 227 -4.28 -16.81 -0.47
CA HIS A 227 -3.99 -16.14 0.79
C HIS A 227 -3.06 -14.95 0.60
N TRP A 228 -1.92 -15.17 -0.08
CA TRP A 228 -0.96 -14.11 -0.31
C TRP A 228 -1.52 -13.03 -1.26
N TRP A 229 -2.24 -13.43 -2.30
CA TRP A 229 -2.95 -12.51 -3.21
C TRP A 229 -3.86 -11.56 -2.44
N VAL A 230 -4.78 -12.08 -1.61
CA VAL A 230 -5.68 -11.23 -0.82
C VAL A 230 -4.88 -10.30 0.10
N CYS A 231 -3.87 -10.80 0.81
CA CYS A 231 -3.02 -9.98 1.68
C CYS A 231 -2.31 -8.85 0.91
N GLN A 232 -1.86 -9.12 -0.33
CA GLN A 232 -1.24 -8.10 -1.17
C GLN A 232 -2.25 -7.01 -1.55
N VAL A 233 -3.51 -7.34 -1.88
CA VAL A 233 -4.55 -6.33 -2.16
C VAL A 233 -4.81 -5.44 -0.94
N TYR A 234 -4.81 -6.01 0.28
CA TYR A 234 -4.88 -5.25 1.53
C TYR A 234 -3.73 -4.25 1.67
N VAL A 235 -2.49 -4.69 1.45
CA VAL A 235 -1.32 -3.81 1.54
C VAL A 235 -1.36 -2.73 0.45
N LEU A 236 -1.71 -3.09 -0.79
CA LEU A 236 -1.83 -2.13 -1.89
C LEU A 236 -2.85 -1.02 -1.60
N PHE A 237 -3.98 -1.38 -0.98
CA PHE A 237 -4.95 -0.41 -0.49
C PHE A 237 -4.32 0.52 0.55
N THR A 238 -3.69 -0.03 1.60
CA THR A 238 -3.08 0.75 2.67
C THR A 238 -2.01 1.71 2.14
N GLU A 239 -1.15 1.25 1.24
CA GLU A 239 -0.07 2.07 0.69
C GLU A 239 -0.61 3.24 -0.14
N SER A 240 -1.71 3.02 -0.87
CA SER A 240 -2.37 4.05 -1.67
C SER A 240 -3.12 5.04 -0.76
N ALA A 241 -3.87 4.53 0.21
CA ALA A 241 -4.68 5.31 1.13
C ALA A 241 -3.81 6.14 2.09
N GLY A 242 -2.71 5.58 2.60
CA GLY A 242 -1.76 6.26 3.49
C GLY A 242 -1.06 7.45 2.82
N HIS A 243 -0.99 7.48 1.49
CA HIS A 243 -0.47 8.62 0.74
C HIS A 243 -1.56 9.56 0.24
N SER A 244 -2.84 9.33 0.52
CA SER A 244 -3.91 10.13 -0.09
C SER A 244 -3.96 11.59 0.38
N GLY A 245 -3.38 11.90 1.55
CA GLY A 245 -3.40 13.25 2.15
C GLY A 245 -4.79 13.70 2.63
N VAL A 246 -5.76 12.78 2.66
CA VAL A 246 -7.13 13.05 3.11
C VAL A 246 -7.19 13.23 4.63
N ARG A 247 -7.91 14.26 5.06
CA ARG A 247 -8.06 14.58 6.48
C ARG A 247 -9.22 13.81 7.11
N LEU A 248 -8.97 12.57 7.49
CA LEU A 248 -9.93 11.69 8.19
C LEU A 248 -9.18 10.65 9.04
N LEU A 249 -9.88 10.06 10.02
CA LEU A 249 -9.38 8.87 10.69
C LEU A 249 -9.68 7.65 9.81
N LEU A 250 -8.65 7.21 9.08
CA LEU A 250 -8.63 5.93 8.35
C LEU A 250 -7.42 5.14 8.80
N ASN A 251 -7.70 3.94 9.31
CA ASN A 251 -6.71 2.95 9.69
C ASN A 251 -6.50 1.95 8.54
N PRO A 252 -5.30 1.38 8.39
CA PRO A 252 -5.08 0.22 7.52
C PRO A 252 -6.04 -0.92 7.88
N PRO A 253 -6.83 -1.45 6.93
CA PRO A 253 -7.75 -2.53 7.24
C PRO A 253 -6.96 -3.79 7.61
N SER A 254 -7.29 -4.38 8.75
CA SER A 254 -6.66 -5.59 9.27
C SER A 254 -7.64 -6.36 10.16
N THR A 255 -7.58 -7.69 10.17
CA THR A 255 -8.40 -8.51 11.08
C THR A 255 -7.95 -8.38 12.54
N LEU A 256 -6.79 -7.76 12.79
CA LEU A 256 -6.27 -7.43 14.11
C LEU A 256 -6.45 -5.94 14.47
N ASP A 257 -7.19 -5.17 13.67
CA ASP A 257 -7.36 -3.72 13.90
C ASP A 257 -7.94 -3.41 15.29
N TRP A 258 -8.94 -4.19 15.74
CA TRP A 258 -9.50 -4.06 17.09
C TRP A 258 -8.46 -4.23 18.21
N LEU A 259 -7.44 -5.07 17.98
CA LEU A 259 -6.36 -5.32 18.93
C LEU A 259 -5.41 -4.11 18.94
N TRP A 260 -5.09 -3.58 17.76
CA TRP A 260 -4.25 -2.40 17.62
C TRP A 260 -4.91 -1.18 18.27
N ASP A 261 -6.18 -0.94 17.99
CA ASP A 261 -6.95 0.13 18.60
C ASP A 261 -6.98 0.03 20.13
N ARG A 262 -7.21 -1.18 20.66
CA ARG A 262 -7.30 -1.43 22.11
C ARG A 262 -6.04 -1.02 22.87
N PHE A 263 -4.88 -1.07 22.20
CA PHE A 263 -3.58 -0.75 22.78
C PHE A 263 -2.98 0.55 22.23
N GLY A 264 -3.72 1.31 21.40
CA GLY A 264 -3.23 2.55 20.80
C GLY A 264 -2.14 2.36 19.75
N LEU A 265 -2.07 1.17 19.14
CA LEU A 265 -1.06 0.75 18.15
C LEU A 265 -1.56 0.86 16.70
N ALA A 266 -2.82 1.27 16.49
CA ALA A 266 -3.39 1.39 15.16
C ALA A 266 -2.76 2.60 14.44
N LEU A 267 -2.28 2.38 13.22
CA LEU A 267 -1.78 3.45 12.34
C LEU A 267 -2.95 4.24 11.79
N ALA A 268 -2.80 5.54 11.59
CA ALA A 268 -3.72 6.40 10.85
C ALA A 268 -3.01 7.02 9.64
N VAL A 269 -3.77 7.43 8.62
CA VAL A 269 -3.24 8.19 7.47
C VAL A 269 -2.38 9.37 7.93
N GLU A 270 -2.81 10.04 9.01
CA GLU A 270 -2.08 11.16 9.60
C GLU A 270 -0.64 10.80 10.01
N ASP A 271 -0.36 9.59 10.49
CA ASP A 271 0.98 9.25 10.98
C ASP A 271 2.02 9.30 9.86
N HIS A 272 1.63 8.83 8.68
CA HIS A 272 2.46 8.89 7.47
C HIS A 272 2.55 10.32 6.92
N ASP A 273 1.46 11.07 6.96
CA ASP A 273 1.48 12.51 6.64
C ASP A 273 2.46 13.26 7.54
N MET A 274 2.48 12.96 8.83
CA MET A 274 3.38 13.58 9.81
C MET A 274 4.82 13.19 9.56
N HIS A 275 5.07 11.91 9.24
CA HIS A 275 6.39 11.43 8.80
C HIS A 275 6.90 12.25 7.60
N HIS A 276 6.07 12.46 6.58
CA HIS A 276 6.46 13.27 5.42
C HIS A 276 6.64 14.75 5.78
N ARG A 277 5.66 15.34 6.48
CA ARG A 277 5.58 16.78 6.73
C ARG A 277 6.68 17.28 7.67
N ARG A 278 6.96 16.52 8.72
CA ARG A 278 7.88 16.91 9.81
C ARG A 278 9.19 16.12 9.79
N GLY A 279 9.19 14.93 9.21
CA GLY A 279 10.37 14.09 9.08
C GLY A 279 11.36 14.60 8.03
N SER A 280 12.61 14.17 8.20
CA SER A 280 13.69 14.40 7.26
C SER A 280 14.70 13.25 7.36
N LYS A 281 16.01 13.51 7.38
CA LYS A 281 17.02 12.46 7.50
C LYS A 281 16.80 11.60 8.75
N LYS A 282 16.67 12.20 9.94
CA LYS A 282 16.18 11.51 11.13
C LYS A 282 14.67 11.72 11.24
N SER A 283 13.91 10.66 11.50
CA SER A 283 12.45 10.68 11.42
C SER A 283 11.81 9.81 12.52
N PHE A 284 10.54 9.46 12.31
CA PHE A 284 9.63 8.79 13.22
C PHE A 284 8.47 8.18 12.42
N ASN A 285 7.57 7.41 13.03
CA ASN A 285 6.43 6.75 12.38
C ASN A 285 6.89 5.97 11.14
N TYR A 286 7.80 5.01 11.33
CA TYR A 286 8.39 4.26 10.23
C TYR A 286 7.50 3.12 9.73
N GLY A 287 6.55 2.65 10.55
CA GLY A 287 5.54 1.68 10.15
C GLY A 287 4.60 2.19 9.06
N LYS A 288 4.07 1.27 8.26
CA LYS A 288 3.17 1.53 7.14
C LYS A 288 1.84 0.78 7.27
N GLN A 289 1.79 -0.25 8.12
CA GLN A 289 0.55 -1.00 8.42
C GLN A 289 0.08 -0.81 9.87
N THR A 290 1.02 -0.64 10.82
CA THR A 290 0.71 -0.47 12.25
C THR A 290 1.73 0.49 12.89
N LEU A 291 1.49 0.88 14.14
CA LEU A 291 2.49 1.56 14.99
C LEU A 291 3.17 0.60 15.96
N VAL A 292 2.96 -0.73 15.84
CA VAL A 292 3.48 -1.72 16.81
C VAL A 292 4.99 -1.59 16.97
N TRP A 293 5.72 -1.52 15.86
CA TRP A 293 7.18 -1.42 15.86
C TRP A 293 7.66 -0.03 16.28
N ASP A 294 6.93 1.02 15.92
CA ASP A 294 7.24 2.38 16.38
C ASP A 294 7.10 2.52 17.89
N HIS A 295 6.07 1.94 18.50
CA HIS A 295 5.93 1.89 19.94
C HIS A 295 7.05 1.09 20.59
N LEU A 296 7.35 -0.10 20.06
CA LEU A 296 8.38 -0.98 20.62
C LEU A 296 9.77 -0.33 20.62
N PHE A 297 10.08 0.43 19.58
CA PHE A 297 11.40 1.04 19.39
C PHE A 297 11.45 2.55 19.65
N GLY A 298 10.37 3.13 20.20
CA GLY A 298 10.32 4.52 20.65
C GLY A 298 10.41 5.55 19.54
N THR A 299 9.78 5.29 18.38
CA THR A 299 9.80 6.15 17.19
C THR A 299 8.44 6.73 16.84
N VAL A 300 7.46 6.69 17.74
CA VAL A 300 6.14 7.33 17.55
C VAL A 300 6.26 8.85 17.66
N TYR A 301 5.63 9.57 16.73
CA TYR A 301 5.45 11.02 16.80
C TYR A 301 3.99 11.38 17.08
N PRO A 302 3.72 12.39 17.94
CA PRO A 302 2.36 12.78 18.28
C PRO A 302 1.52 13.25 17.08
N ARG A 303 0.27 12.79 17.03
CA ARG A 303 -0.75 13.25 16.07
C ARG A 303 -1.22 14.67 16.41
N GLU A 304 -1.49 15.47 15.39
CA GLU A 304 -1.98 16.86 15.46
C GLU A 304 -3.49 16.98 15.18
N GLU A 305 -4.08 16.12 14.34
CA GLU A 305 -5.45 16.20 13.82
C GLU A 305 -6.39 15.12 14.40
N THR A 306 -5.88 13.91 14.63
CA THR A 306 -6.62 12.79 15.23
C THR A 306 -7.17 13.05 16.64
N PRO A 307 -6.56 13.91 17.48
CA PRO A 307 -7.23 14.35 18.72
C PRO A 307 -8.59 15.04 18.50
N HIS A 308 -8.88 15.50 17.29
CA HIS A 308 -10.12 16.22 16.93
C HIS A 308 -11.12 15.36 16.13
N VAL A 309 -11.03 14.03 16.23
CA VAL A 309 -11.99 13.13 15.58
C VAL A 309 -13.39 13.30 16.14
N ASP A 310 -14.33 13.59 15.25
CA ASP A 310 -15.75 13.60 15.50
C ASP A 310 -16.35 12.24 15.10
N ARG A 311 -16.50 11.35 16.09
CA ARG A 311 -17.03 10.00 15.89
C ARG A 311 -18.51 9.97 15.47
N THR A 312 -19.21 11.11 15.48
CA THR A 312 -20.57 11.22 14.94
C THR A 312 -20.58 11.42 13.42
N LYS A 313 -19.45 11.84 12.83
CA LYS A 313 -19.26 12.03 11.39
C LYS A 313 -18.59 10.82 10.78
N VAL A 314 -19.41 9.81 10.46
CA VAL A 314 -18.96 8.58 9.82
C VAL A 314 -18.98 8.71 8.30
N VAL A 315 -17.88 8.35 7.66
CA VAL A 315 -17.73 8.26 6.20
C VAL A 315 -17.61 6.80 5.79
N TRP A 316 -18.16 6.44 4.63
CA TRP A 316 -18.14 5.08 4.08
C TRP A 316 -17.17 5.03 2.90
N PHE A 317 -16.41 3.94 2.77
CA PHE A 317 -15.49 3.73 1.66
C PHE A 317 -16.11 2.80 0.58
N PRO A 318 -15.98 3.09 -0.74
CA PRO A 318 -15.34 4.26 -1.32
C PRO A 318 -16.11 5.54 -1.00
N MET A 319 -15.36 6.63 -0.80
CA MET A 319 -15.93 7.94 -0.51
C MET A 319 -16.60 8.44 -1.79
N VAL A 320 -17.93 8.57 -1.75
CA VAL A 320 -18.76 9.17 -2.81
C VAL A 320 -19.18 10.56 -2.36
#